data_AF-A0A3S3V7G4-F1
#
_entry.id   AF-A0A3S3V7G4-F1
#
_cell.length_a   1.000
_cell.length_b   1.000
_cell.length_c   1.000
_cell.angle_alpha   90.00
_cell.angle_beta   90.00
_cell.angle_gamma   90.00
#
_symmetry.space_group_name_H-M   'P 1'
#
loop_
_entity.id
_entity.type
_entity.pdbx_description
1 polymer ?
#
loop_
_entity_poly.entity_id
_entity_poly.type
_entity_poly.pdbx_seq_one_letter_code
_entity_poly.pdbx_strand_id
1 'polypeptide(L)'
;MKDYLPKSKKSIGVKKIINEAIDILESIGIPINPKAPKSTENTAMSFLALLDVTDDWTKAKCITDNYGLSSKEVIAYFNKNFEESISAGSYDDVPRAYIKFLLVVNFVIRSGINPNENWNSPTRKYVIPEFLKDLVVLYGTEKWDKALVDFTGYTADIDHLIPAECDQ
;
A
#
# COMPACT_ATOMS: atom_id res chain seq x y z
N MET A 1 -18.87 3.37 -3.68
CA MET A 1 -17.47 3.21 -4.11
C MET A 1 -17.34 3.53 -5.59
N LYS A 2 -16.37 4.38 -5.92
CA LYS A 2 -16.03 4.80 -7.30
C LYS A 2 -15.34 3.64 -8.03
N ASP A 3 -15.60 3.49 -9.33
CA ASP A 3 -14.82 2.54 -10.16
C ASP A 3 -13.58 3.25 -10.72
N TYR A 4 -12.43 3.01 -10.09
CA TYR A 4 -11.14 3.60 -10.48
C TYR A 4 -10.51 2.87 -11.67
N LEU A 5 -10.95 1.64 -11.95
CA LEU A 5 -10.36 0.77 -12.98
C LEU A 5 -11.40 0.30 -14.01
N PRO A 6 -12.12 1.22 -14.69
CA PRO A 6 -13.21 0.86 -15.61
C PRO A 6 -12.75 -0.01 -16.78
N LYS A 7 -11.47 0.07 -17.17
CA LYS A 7 -10.87 -0.69 -18.28
C LYS A 7 -10.16 -1.97 -17.85
N SER A 8 -10.09 -2.28 -16.56
CA SER A 8 -9.42 -3.50 -16.08
C SER A 8 -10.20 -4.74 -16.52
N LYS A 9 -9.47 -5.77 -16.94
CA LYS A 9 -10.01 -7.07 -17.40
C LYS A 9 -10.09 -8.11 -16.27
N LYS A 10 -9.70 -7.74 -15.06
CA LYS A 10 -9.68 -8.63 -13.90
C LYS A 10 -11.09 -9.08 -13.52
N SER A 11 -11.19 -10.24 -12.84
CA SER A 11 -12.47 -10.68 -12.30
C SER A 11 -13.10 -9.65 -11.36
N ILE A 12 -14.43 -9.74 -11.17
CA ILE A 12 -15.20 -8.79 -10.37
C ILE A 12 -14.66 -8.69 -8.94
N GLY A 13 -14.32 -9.82 -8.30
CA GLY A 13 -13.79 -9.84 -6.94
C GLY A 13 -12.43 -9.15 -6.83
N VAL A 14 -11.50 -9.49 -7.72
CA VAL A 14 -10.17 -8.87 -7.76
C VAL A 14 -10.27 -7.37 -8.06
N LYS A 15 -11.10 -6.98 -9.03
CA LYS A 15 -11.32 -5.57 -9.34
C LYS A 15 -11.95 -4.82 -8.16
N LYS A 16 -12.86 -5.45 -7.42
CA LYS A 16 -13.50 -4.87 -6.23
C LYS A 16 -12.45 -4.54 -5.16
N ILE A 17 -11.65 -5.53 -4.72
CA ILE A 17 -10.67 -5.31 -3.64
C ILE A 17 -9.59 -4.28 -4.03
N ILE A 18 -9.20 -4.24 -5.32
CA ILE A 18 -8.26 -3.23 -5.81
C ILE A 18 -8.91 -1.84 -5.80
N ASN A 19 -10.17 -1.71 -6.22
CA ASN A 19 -10.90 -0.42 -6.14
C ASN A 19 -11.04 0.05 -4.69
N GLU A 20 -11.31 -0.86 -3.74
CA GLU A 20 -11.34 -0.53 -2.30
C GLU A 20 -9.98 -0.04 -1.81
N ALA A 21 -8.89 -0.71 -2.21
CA ALA A 21 -7.54 -0.25 -1.88
C ALA A 21 -7.24 1.14 -2.45
N ILE A 22 -7.69 1.44 -3.67
CA ILE A 22 -7.53 2.78 -4.26
C ILE A 22 -8.36 3.82 -3.50
N ASP A 23 -9.58 3.50 -3.10
CA ASP A 23 -10.47 4.37 -2.31
C ASP A 23 -9.85 4.70 -0.94
N ILE A 24 -9.28 3.70 -0.25
CA ILE A 24 -8.52 3.88 0.98
C ILE A 24 -7.32 4.80 0.75
N LEU A 25 -6.50 4.51 -0.27
CA LEU A 25 -5.31 5.29 -0.60
C LEU A 25 -5.66 6.77 -0.89
N GLU A 26 -6.71 7.02 -1.68
CA GLU A 26 -7.22 8.37 -1.96
C GLU A 26 -7.69 9.05 -0.66
N SER A 27 -8.40 8.32 0.21
CA SER A 27 -8.94 8.82 1.47
C SER A 27 -7.87 9.22 2.48
N ILE A 28 -6.74 8.50 2.52
CA ILE A 28 -5.60 8.80 3.40
C ILE A 28 -4.58 9.77 2.76
N GLY A 29 -4.95 10.41 1.65
CA GLY A 29 -4.16 11.48 1.03
C GLY A 29 -3.10 11.02 0.01
N ILE A 30 -3.09 9.74 -0.39
CA ILE A 30 -2.20 9.30 -1.47
C ILE A 30 -2.77 9.73 -2.82
N PRO A 31 -2.00 10.50 -3.63
CA PRO A 31 -2.50 11.01 -4.89
C PRO A 31 -2.78 9.88 -5.88
N ILE A 32 -4.01 9.80 -6.36
CA ILE A 32 -4.40 8.88 -7.44
C ILE A 32 -4.23 9.58 -8.79
N ASN A 33 -3.51 8.95 -9.71
CA ASN A 33 -3.32 9.48 -11.07
C ASN A 33 -4.27 8.79 -12.05
N PRO A 34 -5.40 9.43 -12.45
CA PRO A 34 -6.35 8.83 -13.38
C PRO A 34 -5.78 8.68 -14.81
N LYS A 35 -4.71 9.41 -15.16
CA LYS A 35 -4.02 9.29 -16.45
C LYS A 35 -3.04 8.12 -16.48
N ALA A 36 -2.71 7.53 -15.33
CA ALA A 36 -1.79 6.40 -15.20
C ALA A 36 -2.46 5.21 -14.46
N PRO A 37 -3.54 4.63 -15.03
CA PRO A 37 -4.34 3.61 -14.34
C PRO A 37 -3.53 2.38 -13.94
N LYS A 38 -2.56 1.94 -14.76
CA LYS A 38 -1.69 0.80 -14.40
C LYS A 38 -0.77 1.10 -13.23
N SER A 39 -0.27 2.34 -13.11
CA SER A 39 0.54 2.74 -11.96
C SER A 39 -0.30 2.73 -10.68
N THR A 40 -1.50 3.31 -10.74
CA THR A 40 -2.47 3.30 -9.64
C THR A 40 -2.81 1.87 -9.22
N GLU A 41 -3.13 0.99 -10.18
CA GLU A 41 -3.42 -0.42 -9.93
C GLU A 41 -2.23 -1.15 -9.27
N ASN A 42 -1.00 -0.93 -9.76
CA ASN A 42 0.19 -1.54 -9.16
C ASN A 42 0.48 -1.05 -7.73
N THR A 43 0.23 0.23 -7.44
CA THR A 43 0.35 0.77 -6.08
C THR A 43 -0.70 0.18 -5.15
N ALA A 44 -1.96 0.10 -5.58
CA ALA A 44 -3.04 -0.53 -4.82
C ALA A 44 -2.79 -2.02 -4.57
N MET A 45 -2.36 -2.77 -5.59
CA MET A 45 -1.97 -4.18 -5.41
C MET A 45 -0.76 -4.32 -4.47
N SER A 46 0.21 -3.40 -4.52
CA SER A 46 1.35 -3.42 -3.57
C SER A 46 0.88 -3.22 -2.14
N PHE A 47 -0.03 -2.27 -1.94
CA PHE A 47 -0.62 -1.99 -0.64
C PHE A 47 -1.34 -3.22 -0.07
N LEU A 48 -2.19 -3.86 -0.89
CA LEU A 48 -2.85 -5.11 -0.53
C LEU A 48 -1.87 -6.24 -0.23
N ALA A 49 -0.83 -6.41 -1.07
CA ALA A 49 0.18 -7.45 -0.87
C ALA A 49 0.94 -7.25 0.45
N LEU A 50 1.33 -6.02 0.78
CA LEU A 50 2.06 -5.73 2.02
C LEU A 50 1.19 -5.83 3.29
N LEU A 51 -0.14 -5.87 3.11
CA LEU A 51 -1.12 -6.16 4.17
C LEU A 51 -1.57 -7.63 4.19
N ASP A 52 -1.14 -8.48 3.24
CA ASP A 52 -1.66 -9.86 3.06
C ASP A 52 -3.19 -9.93 2.80
N VAL A 53 -3.77 -8.91 2.17
CA VAL A 53 -5.22 -8.83 1.89
C VAL A 53 -5.51 -9.29 0.46
N THR A 54 -6.53 -10.14 0.30
CA THR A 54 -7.04 -10.59 -1.02
C THR A 54 -8.52 -10.32 -1.23
N ASP A 55 -9.31 -10.30 -0.15
CA ASP A 55 -10.77 -10.16 -0.19
C ASP A 55 -11.38 -9.64 1.12
N ASP A 56 -10.62 -9.66 2.22
CA ASP A 56 -11.10 -9.39 3.57
C ASP A 56 -10.09 -8.53 4.34
N TRP A 57 -10.46 -7.27 4.59
CA TRP A 57 -9.63 -6.30 5.31
C TRP A 57 -9.36 -6.68 6.76
N THR A 58 -10.21 -7.52 7.39
CA THR A 58 -10.01 -7.93 8.80
C THR A 58 -8.79 -8.84 8.99
N LYS A 59 -8.26 -9.40 7.91
CA LYS A 59 -7.06 -10.25 7.90
C LYS A 59 -5.77 -9.47 7.66
N ALA A 60 -5.86 -8.14 7.53
CA ALA A 60 -4.72 -7.29 7.27
C ALA A 60 -3.60 -7.52 8.32
N LYS A 61 -2.38 -7.66 7.82
CA LYS A 61 -1.16 -7.83 8.62
C LYS A 61 -0.28 -6.60 8.57
N CYS A 62 0.60 -6.47 9.56
CA CYS A 62 1.59 -5.41 9.60
C CYS A 62 2.92 -5.90 10.19
N ILE A 63 3.79 -4.95 10.53
CA ILE A 63 5.08 -5.21 11.16
C ILE A 63 4.98 -6.03 12.46
N THR A 64 3.94 -5.83 13.28
CA THR A 64 3.80 -6.54 14.57
C THR A 64 3.41 -8.01 14.38
N ASP A 65 2.89 -8.38 13.21
CA ASP A 65 2.66 -9.77 12.79
C ASP A 65 3.93 -10.44 12.20
N ASN A 66 5.07 -9.75 12.21
CA ASN A 66 6.30 -10.16 11.54
C ASN A 66 6.07 -10.41 10.02
N TYR A 67 5.14 -9.68 9.42
CA TYR A 67 4.79 -9.80 8.01
C TYR A 67 5.49 -8.74 7.16
N GLY A 68 6.10 -9.20 6.07
CA GLY A 68 6.78 -8.33 5.12
C GLY A 68 7.20 -9.07 3.87
N LEU A 69 7.24 -8.35 2.76
CA LEU A 69 7.57 -8.89 1.45
C LEU A 69 8.77 -8.16 0.86
N SER A 70 9.68 -8.92 0.26
CA SER A 70 10.67 -8.42 -0.70
C SER A 70 10.02 -8.07 -2.03
N SER A 71 10.73 -7.34 -2.89
CA SER A 71 10.22 -7.00 -4.22
C SER A 71 9.78 -8.23 -5.05
N LYS A 72 10.52 -9.35 -4.95
CA LYS A 72 10.17 -10.59 -5.67
C LYS A 72 8.93 -11.24 -5.09
N GLU A 73 8.79 -11.23 -3.77
CA GLU A 73 7.59 -11.73 -3.09
C GLU A 73 6.34 -10.89 -3.43
N VAL A 74 6.48 -9.56 -3.54
CA VAL A 74 5.37 -8.68 -4.02
C VAL A 74 4.92 -9.08 -5.42
N ILE A 75 5.84 -9.26 -6.37
CA ILE A 75 5.51 -9.70 -7.74
C ILE A 75 4.85 -11.09 -7.72
N ALA A 76 5.39 -12.02 -6.94
CA ALA A 76 4.79 -13.35 -6.81
C ALA A 76 3.37 -13.29 -6.24
N TYR A 77 3.12 -12.40 -5.27
CA TYR A 77 1.79 -12.16 -4.72
C TYR A 77 0.82 -11.66 -5.78
N PHE A 78 1.24 -10.71 -6.63
CA PHE A 78 0.39 -10.18 -7.70
C PHE A 78 -0.02 -11.28 -8.67
N ASN A 79 0.96 -12.06 -9.12
CA ASN A 79 0.71 -13.12 -10.08
C ASN A 79 -0.22 -14.20 -9.52
N LYS A 80 -0.10 -14.50 -8.22
CA LYS A 80 -0.92 -15.50 -7.53
C LYS A 80 -2.35 -15.02 -7.27
N ASN A 81 -2.52 -13.79 -6.79
CA ASN A 81 -3.79 -13.35 -6.19
C ASN A 81 -4.55 -12.34 -7.05
N PHE A 82 -3.88 -11.63 -7.96
CA PHE A 82 -4.46 -10.51 -8.68
C PHE A 82 -4.42 -10.65 -10.19
N GLU A 83 -4.32 -11.88 -10.74
CA GLU A 83 -4.42 -12.12 -12.18
C GLU A 83 -3.37 -11.32 -12.99
N GLU A 84 -2.16 -11.22 -12.46
CA GLU A 84 -1.00 -10.64 -13.15
C GLU A 84 -0.07 -11.74 -13.68
N SER A 85 0.79 -11.36 -14.63
CA SER A 85 1.85 -12.23 -15.18
C SER A 85 3.15 -11.45 -15.31
N ILE A 86 3.54 -10.76 -14.24
CA ILE A 86 4.72 -9.91 -14.19
C ILE A 86 5.96 -10.79 -14.00
N SER A 87 7.01 -10.53 -14.80
CA SER A 87 8.29 -11.23 -14.66
C SER A 87 8.94 -10.89 -13.31
N ALA A 88 9.51 -11.90 -12.65
CA ALA A 88 10.31 -11.68 -11.45
C ALA A 88 11.49 -10.71 -11.69
N GLY A 89 11.94 -10.52 -12.93
CA GLY A 89 12.97 -9.55 -13.31
C GLY A 89 12.55 -8.08 -13.15
N SER A 90 11.25 -7.80 -13.05
CA SER A 90 10.71 -6.45 -12.77
C SER A 90 10.76 -6.08 -11.29
N TYR A 91 11.49 -6.81 -10.45
CA TYR A 91 11.60 -6.57 -9.00
C TYR A 91 12.05 -5.14 -8.65
N ASP A 92 12.80 -4.52 -9.56
CA ASP A 92 13.30 -3.17 -9.45
C ASP A 92 12.18 -2.10 -9.51
N ASP A 93 11.06 -2.40 -10.18
CA ASP A 93 9.94 -1.48 -10.31
C ASP A 93 9.16 -1.32 -9.00
N VAL A 94 9.21 -2.33 -8.11
CA VAL A 94 8.51 -2.31 -6.83
C VAL A 94 8.90 -1.06 -6.02
N PRO A 95 10.16 -0.86 -5.59
CA PRO A 95 10.54 0.33 -4.83
C PRO A 95 10.57 1.63 -5.65
N ARG A 96 10.76 1.55 -6.98
CA ARG A 96 10.95 2.74 -7.85
C ARG A 96 9.63 3.35 -8.30
N ALA A 97 8.59 2.54 -8.47
CA ALA A 97 7.32 2.96 -9.02
C ALA A 97 6.15 2.52 -8.13
N TYR A 98 6.08 1.25 -7.73
CA TYR A 98 4.84 0.71 -7.16
C TYR A 98 4.58 1.18 -5.73
N ILE A 99 5.61 1.18 -4.88
CA ILE A 99 5.51 1.63 -3.47
C ILE A 99 6.24 2.95 -3.20
N LYS A 100 6.71 3.66 -4.24
CA LYS A 100 7.55 4.86 -4.08
C LYS A 100 6.90 5.90 -3.18
N PHE A 101 5.64 6.27 -3.45
CA PHE A 101 4.94 7.26 -2.64
C PHE A 101 4.66 6.75 -1.22
N LEU A 102 4.29 5.48 -1.07
CA LEU A 102 4.04 4.87 0.25
C LEU A 102 5.30 4.87 1.13
N LEU A 103 6.48 4.71 0.54
CA LEU A 103 7.76 4.87 1.23
C LEU A 103 8.01 6.33 1.65
N VAL A 104 7.76 7.29 0.74
CA VAL A 104 8.00 8.72 1.00
C VAL A 104 7.15 9.24 2.17
N VAL A 105 5.90 8.78 2.27
CA VAL A 105 4.99 9.19 3.36
C VAL A 105 5.04 8.26 4.58
N ASN A 106 6.00 7.34 4.65
CA ASN A 106 6.17 6.37 5.75
C ASN A 106 4.97 5.43 5.99
N PHE A 107 4.11 5.22 4.99
CA PHE A 107 3.05 4.20 5.02
C PHE A 107 3.60 2.80 4.69
N VAL A 108 4.83 2.72 4.19
CA VAL A 108 5.61 1.50 4.06
C VAL A 108 6.99 1.75 4.68
N ILE A 109 7.44 0.83 5.53
CA ILE A 109 8.78 0.88 6.13
C ILE A 109 9.69 -0.07 5.37
N ARG A 110 10.84 0.44 4.92
CA ARG A 110 11.90 -0.36 4.31
C ARG A 110 12.73 -1.04 5.41
N SER A 111 13.03 -2.33 5.22
CA SER A 111 13.80 -3.14 6.17
C SER A 111 13.16 -3.21 7.57
N GLY A 112 11.83 -3.14 7.67
CA GLY A 112 11.14 -3.10 8.96
C GLY A 112 11.26 -4.38 9.79
N ILE A 113 11.45 -5.55 9.14
CA ILE A 113 11.66 -6.83 9.84
C ILE A 113 13.09 -6.94 10.40
N ASN A 114 14.08 -6.46 9.65
CA ASN A 114 15.48 -6.46 10.08
C ASN A 114 16.07 -5.06 9.87
N PRO A 115 16.01 -4.18 10.88
CA PRO A 115 16.45 -2.79 10.75
C PRO A 115 17.94 -2.62 10.38
N ASN A 116 18.76 -3.62 10.67
CA ASN A 116 20.20 -3.62 10.35
C ASN A 116 20.49 -4.13 8.93
N GLU A 117 19.48 -4.51 8.17
CA GLU A 117 19.65 -5.01 6.82
C GLU A 117 20.06 -3.89 5.85
N ASN A 118 21.09 -4.15 5.06
CA ASN A 118 21.55 -3.23 4.02
C ASN A 118 20.39 -2.88 3.08
N TRP A 119 20.20 -1.60 2.79
CA TRP A 119 19.15 -1.09 1.91
C TRP A 119 19.19 -1.68 0.50
N ASN A 120 20.35 -2.15 0.05
CA ASN A 120 20.54 -2.80 -1.24
C ASN A 120 20.42 -4.33 -1.16
N SER A 121 20.18 -4.90 0.02
CA SER A 121 19.99 -6.33 0.21
C SER A 121 18.85 -6.85 -0.66
N PRO A 122 19.02 -7.98 -1.38
CA PRO A 122 17.95 -8.61 -2.12
C PRO A 122 16.90 -9.27 -1.21
N THR A 123 17.22 -9.48 0.08
CA THR A 123 16.31 -10.03 1.09
C THR A 123 15.56 -8.97 1.88
N ARG A 124 15.76 -7.67 1.56
CA ARG A 124 15.05 -6.58 2.22
C ARG A 124 13.56 -6.74 2.11
N LYS A 125 12.88 -6.62 3.25
CA LYS A 125 11.42 -6.68 3.33
C LYS A 125 10.83 -5.30 3.55
N TYR A 126 9.75 -5.03 2.84
CA TYR A 126 8.88 -3.88 3.07
C TYR A 126 7.73 -4.34 3.97
N VAL A 127 7.33 -3.47 4.89
CA VAL A 127 6.27 -3.76 5.87
C VAL A 127 5.33 -2.57 6.00
N ILE A 128 4.11 -2.83 6.45
CA ILE A 128 3.15 -1.80 6.83
C ILE A 128 3.28 -1.51 8.34
N PRO A 129 3.29 -0.25 8.79
CA PRO A 129 3.23 0.09 10.21
C PRO A 129 1.88 -0.26 10.82
N GLU A 130 1.85 -0.48 12.14
CA GLU A 130 0.65 -0.96 12.85
C GLU A 130 -0.54 0.00 12.74
N PHE A 131 -0.32 1.31 12.87
CA PHE A 131 -1.39 2.31 12.80
C PHE A 131 -2.19 2.23 11.50
N LEU A 132 -1.53 1.88 10.38
CA LEU A 132 -2.19 1.81 9.08
C LEU A 132 -3.03 0.54 8.98
N LYS A 133 -2.56 -0.57 9.56
CA LYS A 133 -3.36 -1.79 9.72
C LYS A 133 -4.59 -1.52 10.58
N ASP A 134 -4.44 -0.83 11.71
CA ASP A 134 -5.55 -0.49 12.61
C ASP A 134 -6.63 0.36 11.93
N LEU A 135 -6.24 1.22 10.98
CA LEU A 135 -7.18 1.98 10.17
C LEU A 135 -7.90 1.10 9.15
N VAL A 136 -7.17 0.36 8.31
CA VAL A 136 -7.76 -0.33 7.15
C VAL A 136 -8.67 -1.50 7.53
N VAL A 137 -8.47 -2.15 8.69
CA VAL A 137 -9.38 -3.20 9.18
C VAL A 137 -10.79 -2.66 9.47
N LEU A 138 -10.95 -1.34 9.60
CA LEU A 138 -12.23 -0.68 9.82
C LEU A 138 -12.93 -0.28 8.51
N TYR A 139 -12.27 -0.42 7.36
CA TYR A 139 -12.82 -0.02 6.07
C TYR A 139 -14.14 -0.75 5.76
N GLY A 140 -15.14 0.01 5.30
CA GLY A 140 -16.48 -0.50 5.02
C GLY A 140 -17.35 -0.77 6.26
N THR A 141 -16.85 -0.51 7.47
CA THR A 141 -17.64 -0.57 8.70
C THR A 141 -18.19 0.80 9.08
N GLU A 142 -19.17 0.84 9.99
CA GLU A 142 -19.70 2.11 10.56
C GLU A 142 -18.65 2.95 11.30
N LYS A 143 -17.48 2.35 11.63
CA LYS A 143 -16.39 3.02 12.33
C LYS A 143 -15.40 3.72 11.39
N TRP A 144 -15.48 3.43 10.09
CA TRP A 144 -14.52 3.92 9.10
C TRP A 144 -14.38 5.44 9.11
N ASP A 145 -15.50 6.16 8.96
CA ASP A 145 -15.47 7.62 8.81
C ASP A 145 -14.84 8.30 10.02
N LYS A 146 -15.17 7.82 11.23
CA LYS A 146 -14.58 8.35 12.46
C LYS A 146 -13.07 8.07 12.53
N ALA A 147 -12.66 6.83 12.25
CA ALA A 147 -11.25 6.45 12.26
C ALA A 147 -10.42 7.22 11.22
N LEU A 148 -11.00 7.50 10.05
CA LEU A 148 -10.37 8.31 9.01
C LEU A 148 -10.20 9.78 9.44
N VAL A 149 -11.20 10.35 10.12
CA VAL A 149 -11.08 11.71 10.69
C VAL A 149 -9.97 11.76 11.75
N ASP A 150 -9.93 10.78 12.66
CA ASP A 150 -8.89 10.71 13.70
C ASP A 150 -7.49 10.55 13.08
N PHE A 151 -7.37 9.71 12.04
CA PHE A 151 -6.15 9.51 11.28
C PHE A 151 -5.67 10.79 10.57
N THR A 152 -6.56 11.47 9.86
CA THR A 152 -6.21 12.68 9.09
C THR A 152 -5.92 13.88 9.98
N GLY A 153 -6.64 14.02 11.09
CA GLY A 153 -6.35 15.02 12.13
C GLY A 153 -4.94 14.84 12.71
N TYR A 154 -4.56 13.60 13.04
CA TYR A 154 -3.21 13.28 13.50
C TYR A 154 -2.13 13.60 12.47
N THR A 155 -2.35 13.32 11.19
CA THR A 155 -1.39 13.67 10.13
C THR A 155 -1.24 15.17 9.92
N ALA A 156 -2.33 15.95 10.02
CA ALA A 156 -2.30 17.40 9.88
C ALA A 156 -1.55 18.10 11.03
N ASP A 157 -1.60 17.52 12.23
CA ASP A 157 -0.83 18.00 13.39
C ASP A 157 0.68 17.74 13.23
N ILE A 158 1.08 16.68 12.51
CA ILE A 158 2.49 16.36 12.21
C ILE A 158 3.07 17.29 11.14
N ASP A 159 2.28 17.73 10.16
CA ASP A 159 2.75 18.67 9.12
C ASP A 159 3.20 20.03 9.71
N HIS A 160 2.73 20.39 10.92
CA HIS A 160 3.25 21.56 11.67
C HIS A 160 4.58 21.29 12.39
N LEU A 161 5.02 20.04 12.47
CA LEU A 161 6.24 19.60 13.17
C LEU A 161 7.37 19.18 12.22
N ILE A 162 7.11 19.08 10.91
CA ILE A 162 8.16 18.90 9.90
C ILE A 162 8.70 20.29 9.53
N PRO A 163 9.98 20.61 9.84
CA PRO A 163 10.56 21.87 9.39
C PRO A 163 10.48 21.96 7.87
N ALA A 164 10.02 23.10 7.37
CA ALA A 164 10.00 23.42 5.96
C ALA A 164 11.43 23.61 5.42
N GLU A 165 12.21 22.53 5.32
CA GLU A 165 13.54 22.56 4.71
C GLU A 165 13.77 21.29 3.88
N CYS A 166 13.32 21.34 2.63
CA CYS A 166 13.88 20.59 1.51
C CYS A 166 13.55 21.31 0.19
N ASP A 167 13.83 22.63 0.15
CA ASP A 167 13.96 23.40 -1.09
C ASP A 167 15.35 24.04 -1.11
N GLN A 168 16.39 23.24 -1.41
CA GLN A 168 17.68 23.70 -1.95
C GLN A 168 18.28 22.65 -2.89
#